data_AF-A0A4S8KBI4-F1
#
_entry.id   AF-A0A4S8KBI4-F1
#
_cell.length_a   1.000
_cell.length_b   1.000
_cell.length_c   1.000
_cell.angle_alpha   90.00
_cell.angle_beta   90.00
_cell.angle_gamma   90.00
#
_symmetry.space_group_name_H-M   'P 1'
#
loop_
_entity.id
_entity.type
_entity.pdbx_description
1 polymer ?
#
loop_
_entity_poly.entity_id
_entity_poly.type
_entity_poly.pdbx_seq_one_letter_code
_entity_poly.pdbx_strand_id
1 'polypeptide(L)'
;MALIDHLYDASRVIKRLADTNSDLYREVEELKTSLHTSDLEEEVNHLKAELKECRARVWTLDDELLTLSRDVKATRTTSWAAKETLKEERLGLPKKIKRAIAEYKKSLGFELGLLRSRQVTYEFGYWVAYARFRSKYPDLELELDPFTNLLEDQGVEMPIKIPFDNSPEVPPN
;
A
#
# COMPACT_ATOMS: atom_id res chain seq x y z
N MET A 1 -105.83 -38.36 6.10
CA MET A 1 -104.70 -39.18 5.62
C MET A 1 -103.58 -38.32 5.03
N ALA A 2 -103.84 -37.39 4.09
CA ALA A 2 -102.80 -36.63 3.36
C ALA A 2 -101.79 -35.78 4.19
N LEU A 3 -102.16 -35.29 5.38
CA LEU A 3 -101.24 -34.48 6.22
C LEU A 3 -100.11 -35.30 6.84
N ILE A 4 -100.37 -36.58 7.18
CA ILE A 4 -99.39 -37.44 7.83
C ILE A 4 -98.31 -37.87 6.83
N ASP A 5 -98.70 -38.17 5.59
CA ASP A 5 -97.77 -38.51 4.51
C ASP A 5 -96.85 -37.33 4.15
N HIS A 6 -97.38 -36.10 4.12
CA HIS A 6 -96.57 -34.90 3.91
C HIS A 6 -95.59 -34.62 5.06
N LEU A 7 -96.00 -34.87 6.31
CA LEU A 7 -95.09 -34.75 7.46
C LEU A 7 -93.99 -35.82 7.43
N TYR A 8 -94.32 -37.03 6.96
CA TYR A 8 -93.35 -38.11 6.77
C TYR A 8 -92.35 -37.78 5.66
N ASP A 9 -92.81 -37.27 4.51
CA ASP A 9 -91.94 -36.84 3.41
C ASP A 9 -91.07 -35.63 3.78
N ALA A 10 -91.63 -34.63 4.46
CA ALA A 10 -90.86 -33.50 4.97
C ALA A 10 -89.78 -33.96 5.96
N SER A 11 -90.11 -34.89 6.86
CA SER A 11 -89.15 -35.47 7.81
C SER A 11 -88.03 -36.24 7.11
N ARG A 12 -88.34 -36.96 6.01
CA ARG A 12 -87.35 -37.67 5.19
C ARG A 12 -86.43 -36.70 4.44
N VAL A 13 -86.96 -35.59 3.93
CA VAL A 13 -86.18 -34.53 3.30
C VAL A 13 -85.28 -33.87 4.32
N ILE A 14 -85.78 -33.52 5.51
CA ILE A 14 -84.98 -32.93 6.60
C ILE A 14 -83.84 -33.86 7.01
N LYS A 15 -84.11 -35.17 7.15
CA LYS A 15 -83.07 -36.15 7.48
C LYS A 15 -81.99 -36.21 6.39
N ARG A 16 -82.39 -36.27 5.12
CA ARG A 16 -81.44 -36.23 3.99
C ARG A 16 -80.63 -34.95 3.97
N LEU A 17 -81.26 -33.80 4.25
CA LEU A 17 -80.59 -32.51 4.32
C LEU A 17 -79.56 -32.47 5.47
N ALA A 18 -79.92 -33.04 6.62
CA ALA A 18 -79.03 -33.16 7.78
C ALA A 18 -77.82 -34.07 7.47
N ASP A 19 -78.07 -35.22 6.83
CA ASP A 19 -77.02 -36.15 6.41
C ASP A 19 -76.08 -35.47 5.39
N THR A 20 -76.62 -34.81 4.36
CA THR A 20 -75.80 -34.09 3.37
C THR A 20 -75.03 -32.92 3.97
N ASN A 21 -75.60 -32.20 4.94
CA ASN A 21 -74.88 -31.14 5.64
C ASN A 21 -73.71 -31.71 6.45
N SER A 22 -73.92 -32.83 7.14
CA SER A 22 -72.85 -33.50 7.88
C SER A 22 -71.72 -33.98 6.97
N ASP A 23 -72.05 -34.48 5.77
CA ASP A 23 -71.06 -34.90 4.78
C ASP A 23 -70.29 -33.71 4.19
N LEU A 24 -70.98 -32.60 3.86
CA LEU A 24 -70.34 -31.37 3.41
C LEU A 24 -69.40 -30.76 4.47
N TYR A 25 -69.80 -30.78 5.75
CA TYR A 25 -68.93 -30.33 6.84
C TYR A 25 -67.66 -31.18 6.95
N ARG A 26 -67.78 -32.51 6.78
CA ARG A 26 -66.61 -33.42 6.79
C ARG A 26 -65.70 -33.14 5.61
N GLU A 27 -66.25 -33.00 4.40
CA GLU A 27 -65.47 -32.74 3.18
C GLU A 27 -64.77 -31.37 3.23
N VAL A 28 -65.41 -30.34 3.79
CA VAL A 28 -64.78 -29.03 4.01
C VAL A 28 -63.59 -29.13 4.97
N GLU A 29 -63.72 -29.90 6.05
CA GLU A 29 -62.62 -30.03 7.02
C GLU A 29 -61.48 -30.93 6.50
N GLU A 30 -61.80 -31.95 5.70
CA GLU A 30 -60.82 -32.73 4.94
C GLU A 30 -60.11 -31.87 3.87
N LEU A 31 -60.83 -31.01 3.14
CA LEU A 31 -60.23 -30.08 2.18
C LEU A 31 -59.34 -29.04 2.86
N LYS A 32 -59.72 -28.56 4.05
CA LYS A 32 -58.96 -27.60 4.83
C LYS A 32 -57.70 -28.21 5.47
N THR A 33 -57.73 -29.49 5.80
CA THR A 33 -56.55 -30.21 6.31
C THR A 33 -55.66 -30.73 5.17
N SER A 34 -56.23 -31.11 4.04
CA SER A 34 -55.49 -31.53 2.83
C SER A 34 -54.88 -30.36 2.06
N LEU A 35 -55.50 -29.18 2.11
CA LEU A 35 -54.85 -27.93 1.75
C LEU A 35 -53.84 -27.61 2.86
N HIS A 36 -52.55 -27.86 2.61
CA HIS A 36 -51.45 -27.68 3.58
C HIS A 36 -51.21 -26.18 3.87
N THR A 37 -52.22 -25.45 4.33
CA THR A 37 -52.16 -24.00 4.56
C THR A 37 -51.13 -23.63 5.63
N SER A 38 -50.90 -24.54 6.59
CA SER A 38 -49.86 -24.39 7.62
C SER A 38 -48.46 -24.40 7.01
N ASP A 39 -48.16 -25.36 6.13
CA ASP A 39 -46.83 -25.50 5.51
C ASP A 39 -46.52 -24.32 4.58
N LEU A 40 -47.51 -23.86 3.81
CA LEU A 40 -47.38 -22.64 2.99
C LEU A 40 -47.13 -21.40 3.85
N GLU A 41 -47.76 -21.29 5.02
CA GLU A 41 -47.54 -20.17 5.94
C GLU A 41 -46.13 -20.19 6.53
N GLU A 42 -45.61 -21.38 6.87
CA GLU A 42 -44.23 -21.57 7.32
C GLU A 42 -43.23 -21.20 6.22
N GLU A 43 -43.43 -21.64 4.97
CA GLU A 43 -42.59 -21.28 3.83
C GLU A 43 -42.58 -19.77 3.56
N VAL A 44 -43.74 -19.12 3.62
CA VAL A 44 -43.85 -17.65 3.46
C VAL A 44 -43.08 -16.93 4.55
N ASN A 45 -43.19 -17.39 5.80
CA ASN A 45 -42.46 -16.80 6.93
C ASN A 45 -40.94 -17.03 6.80
N HIS A 46 -40.52 -18.20 6.34
CA HIS A 46 -39.12 -18.52 6.06
C HIS A 46 -38.54 -17.61 4.96
N LEU A 47 -39.19 -17.54 3.79
CA LEU A 47 -38.77 -16.67 2.68
C LEU A 47 -38.76 -15.19 3.08
N LYS A 48 -39.69 -14.76 3.93
CA LYS A 48 -39.72 -13.40 4.46
C LYS A 48 -38.52 -13.12 5.39
N ALA A 49 -38.11 -14.09 6.19
CA ALA A 49 -36.92 -13.98 7.03
C ALA A 49 -35.65 -13.93 6.17
N GLU A 50 -35.52 -14.82 5.17
CA GLU A 50 -34.41 -14.82 4.23
C GLU A 50 -34.32 -13.49 3.46
N LEU A 51 -35.44 -12.97 2.95
CA LEU A 51 -35.46 -11.68 2.26
C LEU A 51 -34.98 -10.53 3.16
N LYS A 52 -35.34 -10.56 4.45
CA LYS A 52 -34.88 -9.57 5.43
C LYS A 52 -33.38 -9.67 5.67
N GLU A 53 -32.85 -10.89 5.76
CA GLU A 53 -31.41 -11.13 5.89
C GLU A 53 -30.65 -10.69 4.62
N CYS A 54 -31.10 -11.10 3.44
CA CYS A 54 -30.53 -10.67 2.16
C CYS A 54 -30.51 -9.15 2.06
N ARG A 55 -31.59 -8.48 2.48
CA ARG A 55 -31.64 -7.01 2.50
C ARG A 55 -30.60 -6.42 3.44
N ALA A 56 -30.45 -6.97 4.65
CA ALA A 56 -29.42 -6.52 5.58
C ALA A 56 -28.01 -6.67 5.00
N ARG A 57 -27.72 -7.80 4.34
CA ARG A 57 -26.44 -8.05 3.67
C ARG A 57 -26.18 -7.06 2.51
N VAL A 58 -27.22 -6.70 1.76
CA VAL A 58 -27.10 -5.67 0.71
C VAL A 58 -26.73 -4.32 1.33
N TRP A 59 -27.36 -3.92 2.44
CA TRP A 59 -27.01 -2.68 3.13
C TRP A 59 -25.57 -2.66 3.64
N THR A 60 -25.08 -3.76 4.20
CA THR A 60 -23.69 -3.84 4.68
C THR A 60 -22.69 -3.75 3.53
N LEU A 61 -22.95 -4.45 2.42
CA LEU A 61 -22.10 -4.38 1.23
C LEU A 61 -22.09 -2.97 0.62
N ASP A 62 -23.21 -2.26 0.64
CA ASP A 62 -23.28 -0.89 0.12
C ASP A 62 -22.44 0.08 0.97
N ASP A 63 -22.44 -0.09 2.29
CA ASP A 63 -21.58 0.68 3.20
C ASP A 63 -20.08 0.35 3.01
N GLU A 64 -19.75 -0.93 2.85
CA GLU A 64 -18.39 -1.38 2.51
C GLU A 64 -17.91 -0.82 1.16
N LEU A 65 -18.79 -0.75 0.15
CA LEU A 65 -18.45 -0.15 -1.15
C LEU A 65 -18.25 1.37 -1.02
N LEU A 66 -19.06 2.05 -0.21
CA LEU A 66 -18.90 3.49 0.04
C LEU A 66 -17.58 3.80 0.77
N THR A 67 -17.22 3.00 1.78
CA THR A 67 -15.95 3.14 2.50
C THR A 67 -14.76 2.87 1.58
N LEU A 68 -14.76 1.77 0.83
CA LEU A 68 -13.70 1.44 -0.14
C LEU A 68 -13.55 2.52 -1.22
N SER A 69 -14.66 3.07 -1.72
CA SER A 69 -14.65 4.16 -2.71
C SER A 69 -13.96 5.42 -2.18
N ARG A 70 -14.21 5.77 -0.91
CA ARG A 70 -13.53 6.89 -0.24
C ARG A 70 -12.03 6.63 -0.11
N ASP A 71 -11.65 5.42 0.29
CA ASP A 71 -10.25 5.04 0.48
C ASP A 71 -9.48 5.02 -0.86
N VAL A 72 -10.08 4.48 -1.92
CA VAL A 72 -9.50 4.52 -3.27
C VAL A 72 -9.31 5.96 -3.74
N LYS A 73 -10.28 6.85 -3.45
CA LYS A 73 -10.15 8.26 -3.80
C LYS A 73 -9.04 8.95 -3.01
N ALA A 74 -8.93 8.68 -1.71
CA ALA A 74 -7.90 9.23 -0.83
C ALA A 74 -6.49 8.74 -1.21
N THR A 75 -6.33 7.44 -1.46
CA THR A 75 -5.06 6.86 -1.92
C THR A 75 -4.65 7.40 -3.30
N ARG A 76 -5.61 7.65 -4.19
CA ARG A 76 -5.33 8.27 -5.49
C ARG A 76 -4.86 9.71 -5.36
N THR A 77 -5.44 10.51 -4.47
CA THR A 77 -5.00 11.90 -4.27
C THR A 77 -3.62 11.96 -3.62
N THR A 78 -3.34 11.12 -2.63
CA THR A 78 -1.99 11.05 -2.01
C THR A 78 -0.95 10.53 -2.99
N SER A 79 -1.25 9.50 -3.76
CA SER A 79 -0.37 8.98 -4.82
C SER A 79 -0.08 10.03 -5.89
N TRP A 80 -1.07 10.81 -6.30
CA TRP A 80 -0.88 11.91 -7.24
C TRP A 80 0.04 12.99 -6.65
N ALA A 81 -0.20 13.42 -5.42
CA ALA A 81 0.64 14.41 -4.75
C ALA A 81 2.11 13.94 -4.64
N ALA A 82 2.34 12.70 -4.20
CA ALA A 82 3.67 12.10 -4.12
C ALA A 82 4.37 11.98 -5.49
N LYS A 83 3.58 11.75 -6.55
CA LYS A 83 4.12 11.72 -7.92
C LYS A 83 4.57 13.10 -8.38
N GLU A 84 3.82 14.15 -8.06
CA GLU A 84 4.20 15.52 -8.41
C GLU A 84 5.44 15.99 -7.64
N THR A 85 5.52 15.71 -6.33
CA THR A 85 6.73 16.05 -5.54
C THR A 85 7.98 15.33 -6.07
N LEU A 86 7.87 14.05 -6.43
CA LEU A 86 8.97 13.29 -7.03
C LEU A 86 9.40 13.86 -8.39
N LYS A 87 8.46 14.33 -9.22
CA LYS A 87 8.79 15.00 -10.48
C LYS A 87 9.56 16.29 -10.25
N GLU A 88 9.11 17.12 -9.31
CA GLU A 88 9.79 18.37 -8.95
C GLU A 88 11.21 18.10 -8.45
N GLU A 89 11.38 17.12 -7.56
CA GLU A 89 12.69 16.71 -7.07
C GLU A 89 13.58 16.20 -8.20
N ARG A 90 13.07 15.34 -9.09
CA ARG A 90 13.81 14.80 -10.24
C ARG A 90 14.28 15.90 -11.21
N LEU A 91 13.52 16.99 -11.35
CA LEU A 91 13.91 18.15 -12.16
C LEU A 91 14.91 19.06 -11.43
N GLY A 92 14.81 19.18 -10.10
CA GLY A 92 15.68 20.02 -9.27
C GLY A 92 17.03 19.39 -8.93
N LEU A 93 17.06 18.07 -8.69
CA LEU A 93 18.22 17.33 -8.21
C LEU A 93 19.44 17.47 -9.13
N PRO A 94 19.34 17.37 -10.47
CA PRO A 94 20.50 17.57 -11.35
C PRO A 94 21.11 18.97 -11.22
N LYS A 95 20.29 20.01 -11.01
CA LYS A 95 20.77 21.38 -10.81
C LYS A 95 21.46 21.52 -9.46
N LYS A 96 20.89 20.93 -8.40
CA LYS A 96 21.48 20.90 -7.05
C LYS A 96 22.83 20.18 -7.06
N ILE A 97 22.90 18.99 -7.65
CA ILE A 97 24.15 18.21 -7.81
C ILE A 97 25.21 19.02 -8.56
N LYS A 98 24.85 19.63 -9.70
CA LYS A 98 25.79 20.46 -10.47
C LYS A 98 26.34 21.62 -9.64
N ARG A 99 25.50 22.26 -8.83
CA ARG A 99 25.92 23.35 -7.93
C ARG A 99 26.88 22.85 -6.85
N ALA A 100 26.52 21.77 -6.16
CA ALA A 100 27.33 21.16 -5.11
C ALA A 100 28.71 20.72 -5.64
N ILE A 101 28.76 20.12 -6.83
CA ILE A 101 30.03 19.75 -7.49
C ILE A 101 30.85 21.00 -7.82
N ALA A 102 30.23 22.06 -8.33
CA ALA A 102 30.93 23.29 -8.66
C ALA A 102 31.50 23.99 -7.41
N GLU A 103 30.78 23.95 -6.30
CA GLU A 103 31.23 24.48 -5.01
C GLU A 103 32.38 23.65 -4.43
N TYR A 104 32.24 22.33 -4.43
CA TYR A 104 33.32 21.42 -4.01
C TYR A 104 34.60 21.64 -4.82
N LYS A 105 34.50 21.77 -6.14
CA LYS A 105 35.66 22.04 -7.01
C LYS A 105 36.33 23.39 -6.77
N LYS A 106 35.63 24.35 -6.16
CA LYS A 106 36.17 25.66 -5.76
C LYS A 106 36.70 25.66 -4.32
N SER A 107 36.48 24.60 -3.56
CA SER A 107 36.93 24.53 -2.17
C SER A 107 38.45 24.40 -2.11
N LEU A 108 39.05 25.03 -1.10
CA LEU A 108 40.49 24.95 -0.84
C LEU A 108 40.97 23.50 -0.65
N GLY A 109 40.15 22.65 -0.02
CA GLY A 109 40.46 21.23 0.17
C GLY A 109 40.61 20.48 -1.15
N PHE A 110 39.80 20.81 -2.17
CA PHE A 110 39.93 20.22 -3.50
C PHE A 110 41.22 20.69 -4.19
N GLU A 111 41.53 21.99 -4.14
CA GLU A 111 42.78 22.53 -4.72
C GLU A 111 44.03 21.95 -4.04
N LEU A 112 44.06 21.89 -2.71
CA LEU A 112 45.14 21.27 -1.95
C LEU A 112 45.28 19.78 -2.27
N GLY A 113 44.16 19.06 -2.41
CA GLY A 113 44.16 17.66 -2.83
C GLY A 113 44.78 17.46 -4.22
N LEU A 114 44.50 18.36 -5.17
CA LEU A 114 45.12 18.34 -6.49
C LEU A 114 46.63 18.62 -6.44
N LEU A 115 47.07 19.59 -5.63
CA LEU A 115 48.49 19.89 -5.45
C LEU A 115 49.26 18.70 -4.88
N ARG A 116 48.74 18.11 -3.79
CA ARG A 116 49.32 16.91 -3.18
C ARG A 116 49.39 15.74 -4.17
N SER A 117 48.33 15.51 -4.93
CA SER A 117 48.30 14.44 -5.94
C SER A 117 49.36 14.65 -7.02
N ARG A 118 49.53 15.89 -7.51
CA ARG A 118 50.59 16.22 -8.47
C ARG A 118 51.98 16.00 -7.88
N GLN A 119 52.21 16.45 -6.66
CA GLN A 119 53.48 16.29 -5.97
C GLN A 119 53.86 14.81 -5.83
N VAL A 120 52.97 13.97 -5.32
CA VAL A 120 53.22 12.52 -5.16
C VAL A 120 53.57 11.87 -6.51
N THR A 121 52.87 12.22 -7.59
CA THR A 121 53.20 11.67 -8.92
C THR A 121 54.56 12.11 -9.44
N TYR A 122 54.95 13.36 -9.16
CA TYR A 122 56.24 13.89 -9.58
C TYR A 122 57.39 13.29 -8.76
N GLU A 123 57.24 13.24 -7.44
CA GLU A 123 58.18 12.58 -6.53
C GLU A 123 58.39 11.12 -6.93
N PHE A 124 57.31 10.37 -7.14
CA PHE A 124 57.41 8.98 -7.58
C PHE A 124 58.19 8.84 -8.89
N GLY A 125 57.92 9.70 -9.88
CA GLY A 125 58.67 9.73 -11.14
C GLY A 125 60.15 10.03 -10.94
N TYR A 126 60.47 10.96 -10.04
CA TYR A 126 61.85 11.28 -9.67
C TYR A 126 62.56 10.09 -9.02
N TRP A 127 61.96 9.45 -8.02
CA TRP A 127 62.55 8.27 -7.35
C TRP A 127 62.88 7.15 -8.34
N VAL A 128 61.98 6.90 -9.30
CA VAL A 128 62.22 5.90 -10.36
C VAL A 128 63.38 6.32 -11.27
N ALA A 129 63.43 7.58 -11.69
CA ALA A 129 64.51 8.09 -12.54
C ALA A 129 65.87 8.07 -11.81
N TYR A 130 65.87 8.46 -10.54
CA TYR A 130 67.04 8.46 -9.66
C TYR A 130 67.60 7.04 -9.49
N ALA A 131 66.76 6.06 -9.18
CA ALA A 131 67.18 4.67 -9.06
C ALA A 131 67.82 4.13 -10.35
N ARG A 132 67.25 4.48 -11.51
CA ARG A 132 67.81 4.12 -12.83
C ARG A 132 69.15 4.80 -13.09
N PHE A 133 69.30 6.07 -12.72
CA PHE A 133 70.55 6.80 -12.88
C PHE A 133 71.66 6.19 -12.02
N ARG A 134 71.39 5.95 -10.73
CA ARG A 134 72.34 5.33 -9.78
C ARG A 134 72.77 3.94 -10.22
N SER A 135 71.87 3.15 -10.82
CA SER A 135 72.22 1.85 -11.38
C SER A 135 73.16 1.93 -12.58
N LYS A 136 73.15 3.03 -13.34
CA LYS A 136 74.02 3.21 -14.53
C LYS A 136 75.34 3.88 -14.19
N TYR A 137 75.36 4.77 -13.20
CA TYR A 137 76.52 5.56 -12.81
C TYR A 137 76.70 5.52 -11.28
N PRO A 138 77.23 4.41 -10.74
CA PRO A 138 77.33 4.22 -9.29
C PRO A 138 78.30 5.20 -8.61
N ASP A 139 79.31 5.67 -9.34
CA ASP A 139 80.39 6.50 -8.81
C ASP A 139 80.10 8.02 -8.88
N LEU A 140 79.00 8.43 -9.52
CA LEU A 140 78.58 9.83 -9.54
C LEU A 140 77.68 10.13 -8.33
N GLU A 141 78.12 11.07 -7.49
CA GLU A 141 77.28 11.71 -6.48
C GLU A 141 76.34 12.71 -7.16
N LEU A 142 75.06 12.59 -6.84
CA LEU A 142 74.02 13.56 -7.18
C LEU A 142 73.76 14.43 -5.96
N GLU A 143 73.44 15.70 -6.20
CA GLU A 143 73.04 16.67 -5.17
C GLU A 143 71.83 16.15 -4.37
N LEU A 144 71.69 16.63 -3.12
CA LEU A 144 70.65 16.24 -2.17
C LEU A 144 69.26 16.15 -2.82
N ASP A 145 68.51 15.10 -2.47
CA ASP A 145 67.16 14.89 -2.97
C ASP A 145 66.28 16.13 -2.67
N PRO A 146 65.77 16.83 -3.70
CA PRO A 146 64.92 18.00 -3.52
C PRO A 146 63.69 17.74 -2.63
N PHE A 147 63.27 16.48 -2.50
CA PHE A 147 62.08 16.08 -1.74
C PHE A 147 62.36 15.62 -0.31
N THR A 148 63.63 15.45 0.09
CA THR A 148 63.96 15.05 1.48
C THR A 148 63.52 16.06 2.54
N ASN A 149 63.33 17.33 2.17
CA ASN A 149 62.84 18.39 3.06
C ASN A 149 61.33 18.71 2.87
N LEU A 150 60.66 18.07 1.90
CA LEU A 150 59.25 18.32 1.53
C LEU A 150 58.27 17.34 2.19
N LEU A 151 58.68 16.70 3.28
CA LEU A 151 57.75 16.02 4.21
C LEU A 151 56.88 17.05 4.94
N GLU A 152 56.16 17.90 4.21
CA GLU A 152 55.11 18.78 4.76
C GLU A 152 54.02 17.96 5.47
N ASP A 153 53.92 16.66 5.18
CA ASP A 153 53.06 15.71 5.89
C ASP A 153 53.50 15.42 7.35
N GLN A 154 54.67 15.87 7.81
CA GLN A 154 55.00 15.81 9.24
C GLN A 154 54.24 16.85 10.08
N GLY A 155 53.72 17.91 9.47
CA GLY A 155 52.99 18.99 10.15
C GLY A 155 51.46 18.93 10.01
N VAL A 156 50.95 18.04 9.15
CA VAL A 156 49.51 17.86 8.96
C VAL A 156 49.03 16.78 9.91
N GLU A 157 48.55 17.18 11.10
CA GLU A 157 47.80 16.26 11.97
C GLU A 157 46.63 15.68 11.16
N MET A 158 46.70 14.39 10.81
CA MET A 158 45.57 13.64 10.28
C MET A 158 44.73 13.17 11.47
N PRO A 159 43.57 13.80 11.76
CA PRO A 159 42.69 13.31 12.81
C PRO A 159 42.21 11.90 12.43
N ILE A 160 42.39 10.95 13.35
CA ILE A 160 42.01 9.54 13.20
C ILE A 160 40.51 9.39 12.89
N LYS A 161 39.70 10.40 13.21
CA LYS A 161 38.28 10.50 12.88
C LYS A 161 37.92 11.93 12.49
N ILE A 162 37.48 12.12 11.26
CA ILE A 162 36.72 13.31 10.85
C ILE A 162 35.24 12.91 10.95
N PRO A 163 34.47 13.44 11.93
CA PRO A 163 33.04 13.18 11.97
C PRO A 163 32.41 13.83 10.73
N PHE A 164 31.81 13.02 9.86
CA PHE A 164 30.93 13.54 8.83
C PHE A 164 29.65 14.01 9.50
N ASP A 165 29.34 15.30 9.37
CA ASP A 165 28.06 15.83 9.79
C ASP A 165 26.99 15.38 8.79
N ASN A 166 26.29 14.31 9.15
CA ASN A 166 25.11 13.80 8.43
C ASN A 166 23.82 14.38 9.00
N SER A 167 23.89 15.42 9.83
CA SER A 167 22.69 16.04 10.39
C SER A 167 21.91 16.68 9.24
N PRO A 168 20.59 16.42 9.14
CA PRO A 168 19.76 17.13 8.18
C PRO A 168 19.80 18.63 8.50
N GLU A 169 20.11 19.47 7.51
CA GLU A 169 20.05 20.93 7.65
C GLU A 169 18.66 21.33 8.15
N VAL A 170 18.60 21.85 9.37
CA VAL A 170 17.37 22.44 9.93
C VAL A 170 17.19 23.80 9.26
N PRO A 171 16.05 24.05 8.58
CA PRO A 171 15.81 25.35 7.96
C PRO A 171 15.62 26.45 9.02
N PRO A 172 16.02 27.69 8.73
CA PRO A 172 15.82 28.81 9.64
C PRO A 172 14.32 29.13 9.79
N ASN A 173 13.90 29.39 11.04
CA ASN A 173 12.57 29.86 11.42
C ASN A 173 12.23 31.23 10.80
#